data_AF-A0A3L8P686-F1
#
_entry.id   AF-A0A3L8P686-F1
#
_cell.length_a   1.000
_cell.length_b   1.000
_cell.length_c   1.000
_cell.angle_alpha   90.00
_cell.angle_beta   90.00
_cell.angle_gamma   90.00
#
_symmetry.space_group_name_H-M   'P 1'
#
loop_
_entity.id
_entity.type
_entity.pdbx_description
1 polymer ?
#
loop_
_entity_poly.entity_id
_entity_poly.type
_entity_poly.pdbx_seq_one_letter_code
_entity_poly.pdbx_strand_id
1 'polypeptide(L)'
;MPATVAVVGSCPTRDNFNSRFNPDYKRWFTCDVASNQGSMIALMSPPIETDFEIYRGAVSDYNVWNIRDDLTRGVLPKLAAERPDYVILDFFGDIHFGVCRLPDGRYFTDNRWKTRRTDFYRDHKEAGQLTKVGIFRHTEEYLPLWREALDRFAGYLAEHTPDSTVVVHRGLNVGTVKVPDRRLPIPLAEHKPTHPLDVARANALWAEMDDYCLDTYGWEQIDLRDERYTSFAEHPWGSFYVHYTMDYYHRFLAELLKIDLRRRGVDDDTWARLLAVQDASREHGEVRAAALALEVEEKQARIEELESLGVARAAKFALGQRIRKARRP
;
A
#
# COMPACT_ATOMS: atom_id res chain seq x y z
N MET A 1 13.83 -2.94 24.26
CA MET A 1 13.03 -1.74 23.91
C MET A 1 12.39 -2.01 22.55
N PRO A 2 11.24 -1.39 22.22
CA PRO A 2 10.70 -1.45 20.86
C PRO A 2 11.73 -0.96 19.85
N ALA A 3 11.80 -1.56 18.67
CA ALA A 3 12.68 -1.09 17.61
C ALA A 3 12.09 0.16 16.95
N THR A 4 12.96 1.06 16.53
CA THR A 4 12.60 2.33 15.88
C THR A 4 12.44 2.13 14.37
N VAL A 5 11.34 2.65 13.82
CA VAL A 5 11.03 2.55 12.39
C VAL A 5 10.83 3.95 11.83
N ALA A 6 11.37 4.17 10.63
CA ALA A 6 10.97 5.28 9.78
C ALA A 6 10.27 4.76 8.52
N VAL A 7 9.25 5.48 8.07
CA VAL A 7 8.51 5.15 6.85
C VAL A 7 8.71 6.23 5.81
N VAL A 8 9.23 5.86 4.64
CA VAL A 8 9.27 6.72 3.45
C VAL A 8 8.36 6.08 2.40
N GLY A 9 7.07 6.43 2.44
CA GLY A 9 6.08 5.69 1.68
C GLY A 9 4.68 6.28 1.77
N SER A 10 3.68 5.44 2.02
CA SER A 10 2.27 5.81 1.96
C SER A 10 1.41 5.02 2.97
N CYS A 11 0.08 5.14 2.88
CA CYS A 11 -0.87 4.46 3.76
C CYS A 11 -0.67 2.92 3.89
N PRO A 12 -0.50 2.13 2.82
CA PRO A 12 -0.28 0.68 2.94
C PRO A 12 0.92 0.30 3.82
N THR A 13 1.92 1.18 3.98
CA THR A 13 3.06 0.96 4.88
C THR A 13 2.83 1.61 6.25
N ARG A 14 2.54 2.92 6.25
CA ARG A 14 2.45 3.72 7.48
C ARG A 14 1.34 3.24 8.41
N ASP A 15 0.21 2.80 7.85
CA ASP A 15 -0.94 2.41 8.67
C ASP A 15 -0.70 1.10 9.44
N ASN A 16 0.36 0.34 9.11
CA ASN A 16 0.82 -0.77 9.97
C ASN A 16 1.27 -0.29 11.36
N PHE A 17 1.64 0.98 11.50
CA PHE A 17 2.03 1.65 12.74
C PHE A 17 0.92 2.58 13.25
N ASN A 18 -0.34 2.13 13.12
CA ASN A 18 -1.51 2.82 13.62
C ASN A 18 -2.35 1.85 14.45
N SER A 19 -2.67 2.22 15.70
CA SER A 19 -3.42 1.37 16.62
C SER A 19 -4.85 1.04 16.16
N ARG A 20 -5.39 1.74 15.16
CA ARG A 20 -6.65 1.35 14.50
C ARG A 20 -6.49 0.08 13.65
N PHE A 21 -5.30 -0.14 13.10
CA PHE A 21 -4.98 -1.29 12.23
C PHE A 21 -4.25 -2.39 12.99
N ASN A 22 -3.25 -2.04 13.80
CA ASN A 22 -2.52 -2.95 14.66
C ASN A 22 -2.52 -2.40 16.09
N PRO A 23 -3.50 -2.73 16.95
CA PRO A 23 -3.65 -2.12 18.28
C PRO A 23 -2.38 -2.16 19.14
N ASP A 24 -1.62 -3.26 19.04
CA ASP A 24 -0.50 -3.59 19.91
C ASP A 24 0.89 -3.35 19.28
N TYR A 25 0.99 -2.69 18.11
CA TYR A 25 2.27 -2.54 17.41
C TYR A 25 3.36 -1.87 18.26
N LYS A 26 2.97 -0.96 19.16
CA LYS A 26 3.86 -0.21 20.07
C LYS A 26 4.62 -1.08 21.06
N ARG A 27 4.22 -2.35 21.24
CA ARG A 27 4.99 -3.33 22.02
C ARG A 27 6.32 -3.68 21.34
N TRP A 28 6.35 -3.60 20.02
CA TRP A 28 7.46 -4.08 19.19
C TRP A 28 8.16 -2.97 18.44
N PHE A 29 7.43 -1.94 18.01
CA PHE A 29 7.96 -0.86 17.17
C PHE A 29 7.48 0.54 17.57
N THR A 30 8.33 1.55 17.42
CA THR A 30 7.93 2.97 17.36
C THR A 30 8.09 3.48 15.93
N CYS A 31 7.29 4.47 15.53
CA CYS A 31 7.33 5.04 14.19
C CYS A 31 7.07 6.54 14.25
N ASP A 32 8.12 7.30 14.58
CA ASP A 32 8.04 8.74 14.80
C ASP A 32 8.49 9.56 13.57
N VAL A 33 9.19 8.92 12.63
CA VAL A 33 9.58 9.51 11.35
C VAL A 33 8.76 8.88 10.24
N ALA A 34 8.01 9.71 9.54
CA ALA A 34 7.33 9.29 8.32
C ALA A 34 7.39 10.40 7.27
N SER A 35 7.35 10.01 5.99
CA SER A 35 6.80 10.82 4.91
C SER A 35 5.56 10.11 4.36
N ASN A 36 4.75 10.80 3.56
CA ASN A 36 3.56 10.17 3.02
C ASN A 36 3.20 10.66 1.62
N GLN A 37 3.08 9.70 0.70
CA GLN A 37 2.59 9.87 -0.67
C GLN A 37 3.47 10.81 -1.51
N GLY A 38 4.78 10.83 -1.24
CA GLY A 38 5.80 11.50 -2.04
C GLY A 38 6.44 10.55 -3.06
N SER A 39 6.99 11.11 -4.13
CA SER A 39 7.82 10.41 -5.12
C SER A 39 9.29 10.40 -4.67
N MET A 40 10.02 9.31 -4.94
CA MET A 40 11.46 9.26 -4.68
C MET A 40 12.22 10.36 -5.45
N ILE A 41 11.80 10.66 -6.68
CA ILE A 41 12.37 11.74 -7.50
C ILE A 41 12.24 13.09 -6.79
N ALA A 42 11.05 13.38 -6.24
CA ALA A 42 10.81 14.59 -5.49
C ALA A 42 11.64 14.60 -4.21
N LEU A 43 11.63 13.51 -3.44
CA LEU A 43 12.36 13.38 -2.17
C LEU A 43 13.85 13.74 -2.31
N MET A 44 14.48 13.29 -3.39
CA MET A 44 15.91 13.54 -3.65
C MET A 44 16.17 14.73 -4.58
N SER A 45 15.18 15.60 -4.78
CA SER A 45 15.34 16.89 -5.46
C SER A 45 15.65 17.99 -4.43
N PRO A 46 16.38 19.07 -4.81
CA PRO A 46 16.60 20.19 -3.92
C PRO A 46 15.28 20.73 -3.31
N PRO A 47 15.32 21.24 -2.06
CA PRO A 47 14.14 21.74 -1.39
C PRO A 47 13.55 22.96 -2.12
N ILE A 48 12.24 23.10 -2.00
CA ILE A 48 11.46 24.23 -2.50
C ILE A 48 10.94 24.98 -1.28
N GLU A 49 11.70 25.99 -0.86
CA GLU A 49 11.29 26.91 0.20
C GLU A 49 10.28 27.91 -0.36
N THR A 50 9.01 27.69 -0.04
CA THR A 50 7.91 28.56 -0.44
C THR A 50 6.79 28.44 0.57
N ASP A 51 6.08 29.54 0.75
CA ASP A 51 4.76 29.49 1.36
C ASP A 51 3.73 28.99 0.36
N PHE A 52 2.63 28.48 0.88
CA PHE A 52 1.48 28.07 0.10
C PHE A 52 0.20 28.16 0.92
N GLU A 53 -0.91 28.43 0.24
CA GLU A 53 -2.26 28.33 0.78
C GLU A 53 -3.04 27.23 0.08
N ILE A 54 -3.76 26.42 0.86
CA ILE A 54 -4.68 25.41 0.33
C ILE A 54 -6.01 26.09 -0.01
N TYR A 55 -6.28 26.29 -1.30
CA TYR A 55 -7.49 26.98 -1.78
C TYR A 55 -8.61 26.02 -2.24
N ARG A 56 -8.34 24.70 -2.26
CA ARG A 56 -9.34 23.65 -2.57
C ARG A 56 -9.27 22.51 -1.56
N GLY A 57 -10.42 22.13 -1.01
CA GLY A 57 -10.52 21.02 -0.06
C GLY A 57 -10.20 21.40 1.39
N ALA A 58 -10.11 20.41 2.27
CA ALA A 58 -9.93 20.64 3.69
C ALA A 58 -8.50 21.10 4.04
N VAL A 59 -8.42 22.23 4.73
CA VAL A 59 -7.22 22.65 5.45
C VAL A 59 -7.13 21.81 6.72
N SER A 60 -6.13 20.94 6.79
CA SER A 60 -5.84 20.16 7.99
C SER A 60 -4.34 20.14 8.23
N ASP A 61 -3.92 20.05 9.49
CA ASP A 61 -2.50 19.98 9.87
C ASP A 61 -1.80 18.83 9.15
N TYR A 62 -2.50 17.72 8.97
CA TYR A 62 -2.01 16.60 8.19
C TYR A 62 -1.74 17.01 6.73
N ASN A 63 -2.68 17.66 6.04
CA ASN A 63 -2.46 18.06 4.64
C ASN A 63 -1.32 19.08 4.52
N VAL A 64 -1.27 20.07 5.43
CA VAL A 64 -0.19 21.06 5.47
C VAL A 64 1.16 20.40 5.71
N TRP A 65 1.25 19.49 6.69
CA TRP A 65 2.46 18.72 6.97
C TRP A 65 2.91 17.93 5.74
N ASN A 66 2.02 17.20 5.07
CA ASN A 66 2.38 16.40 3.91
C ASN A 66 2.90 17.25 2.74
N ILE A 67 2.26 18.39 2.45
CA ILE A 67 2.69 19.27 1.35
C ILE A 67 4.04 19.90 1.70
N ARG A 68 4.19 20.40 2.93
CA ARG A 68 5.43 21.00 3.39
C ARG A 68 6.57 19.99 3.41
N ASP A 69 6.33 18.79 3.93
CA ASP A 69 7.33 17.71 4.00
C ASP A 69 7.78 17.28 2.59
N ASP A 70 6.85 17.18 1.63
CA ASP A 70 7.19 16.99 0.21
C ASP A 70 8.07 18.13 -0.27
N LEU A 71 7.61 19.39 -0.26
CA LEU A 71 8.36 20.53 -0.83
C LEU A 71 9.74 20.75 -0.19
N THR A 72 9.85 20.59 1.14
CA THR A 72 11.07 20.89 1.90
C THR A 72 11.97 19.68 2.14
N ARG A 73 11.54 18.47 1.74
CA ARG A 73 12.22 17.19 2.02
C ARG A 73 12.40 16.93 3.51
N GLY A 74 11.41 17.34 4.32
CA GLY A 74 11.51 17.40 5.78
C GLY A 74 11.78 16.05 6.45
N VAL A 75 11.51 14.93 5.79
CA VAL A 75 11.80 13.58 6.29
C VAL A 75 13.29 13.25 6.32
N LEU A 76 14.10 13.77 5.38
CA LEU A 76 15.54 13.45 5.28
C LEU A 76 16.30 13.85 6.55
N PRO A 77 16.30 15.12 7.00
CA PRO A 77 17.02 15.48 8.23
C PRO A 77 16.51 14.75 9.47
N LYS A 78 15.22 14.35 9.50
CA LYS A 78 14.68 13.53 10.60
C LYS A 78 15.24 12.11 10.59
N LEU A 79 15.40 11.49 9.41
CA LEU A 79 16.05 10.18 9.29
C LEU A 79 17.49 10.24 9.83
N ALA A 80 18.26 11.25 9.42
CA ALA A 80 19.63 11.43 9.89
C ALA A 80 19.73 11.68 11.41
N ALA A 81 18.77 12.42 11.98
CA ALA A 81 18.76 12.70 13.41
C ALA A 81 18.36 11.48 14.24
N GLU A 82 17.31 10.76 13.84
CA GLU A 82 16.74 9.65 14.62
C GLU A 82 17.49 8.34 14.43
N ARG A 83 18.17 8.13 13.29
CA ARG A 83 18.93 6.91 12.95
C ARG A 83 18.15 5.62 13.29
N PRO A 84 16.99 5.40 12.67
CA PRO A 84 16.07 4.33 13.05
C PRO A 84 16.68 2.94 12.83
N ASP A 85 16.22 1.94 13.57
CA ASP A 85 16.60 0.54 13.32
C ASP A 85 16.17 0.10 11.92
N TYR A 86 14.98 0.53 11.47
CA TYR A 86 14.42 0.19 10.16
C TYR A 86 14.01 1.42 9.36
N VAL A 87 14.31 1.41 8.06
CA VAL A 87 13.73 2.35 7.08
C VAL A 87 12.88 1.55 6.11
N ILE A 88 11.57 1.79 6.09
CA ILE A 88 10.64 1.06 5.23
C ILE A 88 10.18 1.94 4.08
N LEU A 89 10.32 1.41 2.85
CA LEU A 89 10.05 2.12 1.61
C LEU A 89 8.85 1.56 0.87
N ASP A 90 8.01 2.42 0.30
CA ASP A 90 7.08 2.05 -0.78
C ASP A 90 7.02 3.14 -1.85
N PHE A 91 6.64 2.76 -3.07
CA PHE A 91 6.67 3.63 -4.25
C PHE A 91 5.28 4.11 -4.70
N PHE A 92 4.34 4.23 -3.75
CA PHE A 92 2.98 4.66 -4.07
C PHE A 92 2.94 6.02 -4.78
N GLY A 93 3.74 7.00 -4.32
CA GLY A 93 3.74 8.34 -4.89
C GLY A 93 4.19 8.35 -6.35
N ASP A 94 5.20 7.55 -6.67
CA ASP A 94 5.72 7.38 -8.03
C ASP A 94 4.68 6.70 -8.95
N ILE A 95 4.00 5.66 -8.46
CA ILE A 95 2.95 4.96 -9.22
C ILE A 95 1.70 5.82 -9.42
N HIS A 96 1.23 6.52 -8.37
CA HIS A 96 -0.07 7.20 -8.43
C HIS A 96 -0.01 8.65 -8.88
N PHE A 97 1.13 9.34 -8.74
CA PHE A 97 1.19 10.79 -8.99
C PHE A 97 2.25 11.19 -10.00
N GLY A 98 3.44 10.60 -9.96
CA GLY A 98 4.59 11.15 -10.67
C GLY A 98 5.04 12.49 -10.07
N VAL A 99 5.74 13.29 -10.87
CA VAL A 99 6.31 14.58 -10.45
C VAL A 99 5.98 15.72 -11.42
N CYS A 100 6.04 16.94 -10.89
CA CYS A 100 6.14 18.16 -11.67
C CYS A 100 7.57 18.69 -11.59
N ARG A 101 8.14 19.05 -12.74
CA ARG A 101 9.43 19.75 -12.86
C ARG A 101 9.18 21.26 -13.01
N LEU A 102 9.92 22.04 -12.25
CA LEU A 102 9.99 23.50 -12.31
C LEU A 102 11.03 23.97 -13.34
N PRO A 103 11.00 25.25 -13.78
CA PRO A 103 11.94 25.78 -14.77
C PRO A 103 13.41 25.71 -14.33
N ASP A 104 13.67 25.76 -13.02
CA ASP A 104 15.00 25.64 -12.44
C ASP A 104 15.48 24.18 -12.25
N GLY A 105 14.68 23.20 -12.69
CA GLY A 105 15.01 21.78 -12.63
C GLY A 105 14.61 21.08 -11.34
N ARG A 106 14.07 21.77 -10.34
CA ARG A 106 13.55 21.13 -9.11
C ARG A 106 12.27 20.37 -9.40
N TYR A 107 12.02 19.31 -8.62
CA TYR A 107 10.85 18.46 -8.74
C TYR A 107 9.98 18.52 -7.47
N PHE A 108 8.67 18.38 -7.60
CA PHE A 108 7.78 18.08 -6.48
C PHE A 108 6.76 17.01 -6.89
N THR A 109 6.18 16.30 -5.92
CA THR A 109 5.23 15.23 -6.26
C THR A 109 3.94 15.82 -6.83
N ASP A 110 3.48 15.34 -7.98
CA ASP A 110 2.27 15.85 -8.67
C ASP A 110 0.96 15.32 -8.00
N ASN A 111 0.92 15.41 -6.67
CA ASN A 111 -0.10 14.83 -5.81
C ASN A 111 -1.45 15.54 -6.03
N ARG A 112 -2.35 14.87 -6.76
CA ARG A 112 -3.68 15.39 -7.10
C ARG A 112 -4.61 15.59 -5.89
N TRP A 113 -4.30 14.97 -4.75
CA TRP A 113 -5.08 15.09 -3.52
C TRP A 113 -4.62 16.25 -2.65
N LYS A 114 -3.37 16.67 -2.79
CA LYS A 114 -2.72 17.66 -1.91
C LYS A 114 -2.14 18.81 -2.72
N THR A 115 -0.89 18.73 -3.18
CA THR A 115 -0.14 19.84 -3.80
C THR A 115 -0.89 20.51 -4.95
N ARG A 116 -1.69 19.80 -5.76
CA ARG A 116 -2.51 20.42 -6.82
C ARG A 116 -3.61 21.39 -6.33
N ARG A 117 -3.83 21.44 -5.01
CA ARG A 117 -4.86 22.24 -4.35
C ARG A 117 -4.26 23.49 -3.69
N THR A 118 -3.00 23.81 -3.96
CA THR A 118 -2.31 25.00 -3.44
C THR A 118 -2.15 26.09 -4.49
N ASP A 119 -2.18 27.34 -4.05
CA ASP A 119 -1.84 28.51 -4.87
C ASP A 119 -0.49 28.36 -5.57
N PHE A 120 0.54 27.83 -4.88
CA PHE A 120 1.83 27.47 -5.46
C PHE A 120 1.68 26.66 -6.75
N TYR A 121 0.89 25.59 -6.72
CA TYR A 121 0.67 24.77 -7.91
C TYR A 121 -0.16 25.52 -8.97
N ARG A 122 -1.19 26.25 -8.56
CA ARG A 122 -2.05 27.02 -9.47
C ARG A 122 -1.23 28.05 -10.24
N ASP A 123 -0.43 28.84 -9.54
CA ASP A 123 0.29 29.98 -10.08
C ASP A 123 1.36 29.51 -11.07
N HIS A 124 2.13 28.46 -10.73
CA HIS A 124 3.06 27.84 -11.69
C HIS A 124 2.35 27.20 -12.89
N LYS A 125 1.16 26.61 -12.70
CA LYS A 125 0.39 26.05 -13.80
C LYS A 125 -0.10 27.14 -14.75
N GLU A 126 -0.64 28.24 -14.22
CA GLU A 126 -1.17 29.37 -15.00
C GLU A 126 -0.05 30.11 -15.73
N ALA A 127 1.15 30.18 -15.15
CA ALA A 127 2.35 30.70 -15.79
C ALA A 127 2.97 29.74 -16.83
N GLY A 128 2.44 28.53 -17.02
CA GLY A 128 3.00 27.54 -17.95
C GLY A 128 4.36 26.97 -17.51
N GLN A 129 4.66 26.98 -16.22
CA GLN A 129 5.97 26.63 -15.65
C GLN A 129 6.07 25.19 -15.12
N LEU A 130 5.04 24.37 -15.33
CA LEU A 130 5.01 22.98 -14.83
C LEU A 130 5.13 21.97 -15.98
N THR A 131 6.21 21.20 -15.98
CA THR A 131 6.33 20.00 -16.83
C THR A 131 5.99 18.76 -16.00
N LYS A 132 4.97 18.01 -16.42
CA LYS A 132 4.52 16.81 -15.71
C LYS A 132 5.21 15.57 -16.27
N VAL A 133 5.90 14.83 -15.41
CA VAL A 133 6.54 13.56 -15.75
C VAL A 133 5.93 12.48 -14.87
N GLY A 134 5.49 11.39 -15.47
CA GLY A 134 4.73 10.37 -14.75
C GLY A 134 4.90 9.01 -15.40
N ILE A 135 5.03 7.98 -14.56
CA ILE A 135 5.53 6.67 -14.95
C ILE A 135 4.72 5.99 -16.06
N PHE A 136 3.41 6.22 -16.15
CA PHE A 136 2.57 5.62 -17.21
C PHE A 136 2.70 6.28 -18.58
N ARG A 137 2.96 7.59 -18.63
CA ARG A 137 3.02 8.36 -19.88
C ARG A 137 4.44 8.55 -20.38
N HIS A 138 5.40 8.51 -19.47
CA HIS A 138 6.79 8.85 -19.72
C HIS A 138 7.70 7.75 -19.15
N THR A 139 7.34 6.47 -19.29
CA THR A 139 8.05 5.35 -18.65
C THR A 139 9.56 5.38 -18.89
N GLU A 140 9.97 5.56 -20.15
CA GLU A 140 11.38 5.63 -20.59
C GLU A 140 12.16 6.81 -19.99
N GLU A 141 11.49 7.91 -19.64
CA GLU A 141 12.12 9.07 -19.00
C GLU A 141 12.06 8.95 -17.47
N TYR A 142 10.94 8.44 -16.95
CA TYR A 142 10.64 8.43 -15.53
C TYR A 142 11.48 7.42 -14.76
N LEU A 143 11.65 6.21 -15.30
CA LEU A 143 12.40 5.15 -14.62
C LEU A 143 13.88 5.50 -14.44
N PRO A 144 14.62 6.05 -15.44
CA PRO A 144 15.98 6.54 -15.23
C PRO A 144 16.07 7.63 -14.16
N LEU A 145 15.15 8.61 -14.17
CA LEU A 145 15.10 9.67 -13.15
C LEU A 145 14.84 9.10 -11.75
N TRP A 146 13.94 8.11 -11.65
CA TRP A 146 13.66 7.44 -10.40
C TRP A 146 14.85 6.63 -9.88
N ARG A 147 15.55 5.89 -10.75
CA ARG A 147 16.76 5.14 -10.38
C ARG A 147 17.85 6.07 -9.87
N GLU A 148 18.14 7.16 -10.58
CA GLU A 148 19.12 8.18 -10.12
C GLU A 148 18.74 8.75 -8.75
N ALA A 149 17.45 9.03 -8.53
CA ALA A 149 16.96 9.51 -7.25
C ALA A 149 17.12 8.45 -6.14
N LEU A 150 16.78 7.19 -6.43
CA LEU A 150 16.97 6.09 -5.49
C LEU A 150 18.45 5.88 -5.15
N ASP A 151 19.35 5.99 -6.12
CA ASP A 151 20.79 5.87 -5.90
C ASP A 151 21.31 6.97 -4.96
N ARG A 152 20.83 8.20 -5.12
CA ARG A 152 21.11 9.28 -4.16
C ARG A 152 20.54 8.99 -2.78
N PHE A 153 19.33 8.42 -2.70
CA PHE A 153 18.71 8.07 -1.42
C PHE A 153 19.46 6.95 -0.71
N ALA A 154 19.88 5.91 -1.42
CA ALA A 154 20.71 4.84 -0.89
C ALA A 154 22.05 5.38 -0.36
N GLY A 155 22.70 6.29 -1.12
CA GLY A 155 23.89 7.00 -0.66
C GLY A 155 23.64 7.83 0.62
N TYR A 156 22.51 8.53 0.67
CA TYR A 156 22.11 9.29 1.85
C TYR A 156 21.95 8.40 3.09
N LEU A 157 21.28 7.25 2.96
CA LEU A 157 21.11 6.29 4.06
C LEU A 157 22.45 5.69 4.49
N ALA A 158 23.32 5.32 3.55
CA ALA A 158 24.64 4.79 3.86
C ALA A 158 25.52 5.80 4.63
N GLU A 159 25.37 7.10 4.34
CA GLU A 159 26.11 8.16 5.03
C GLU A 159 25.52 8.46 6.43
N HIS A 160 24.20 8.59 6.53
CA HIS A 160 23.55 9.15 7.73
C HIS A 160 23.00 8.09 8.68
N THR A 161 22.62 6.92 8.17
CA THR A 161 21.99 5.84 8.91
C THR A 161 22.55 4.46 8.52
N PRO A 162 23.89 4.25 8.59
CA PRO A 162 24.53 3.04 8.07
C PRO A 162 24.10 1.74 8.76
N ASP A 163 23.60 1.84 10.00
CA ASP A 163 23.18 0.69 10.81
C ASP A 163 21.69 0.35 10.64
N SER A 164 20.95 1.13 9.84
CA SER A 164 19.53 0.88 9.57
C SER A 164 19.38 -0.30 8.60
N THR A 165 18.45 -1.19 8.90
CA THR A 165 17.99 -2.19 7.94
C THR A 165 16.95 -1.54 7.04
N VAL A 166 17.26 -1.46 5.74
CA VAL A 166 16.29 -0.97 4.76
C VAL A 166 15.38 -2.12 4.33
N VAL A 167 14.07 -1.86 4.36
CA VAL A 167 13.04 -2.84 4.01
C VAL A 167 12.16 -2.28 2.89
N VAL A 168 12.12 -2.97 1.77
CA VAL A 168 11.22 -2.65 0.65
C VAL A 168 9.86 -3.28 0.93
N HIS A 169 8.84 -2.45 1.06
CA HIS A 169 7.46 -2.91 1.11
C HIS A 169 6.92 -3.06 -0.32
N ARG A 170 6.71 -4.31 -0.75
CA ARG A 170 6.20 -4.63 -2.08
C ARG A 170 4.70 -4.45 -2.16
N GLY A 171 4.29 -3.19 -2.26
CA GLY A 171 2.89 -2.78 -2.38
C GLY A 171 2.24 -3.26 -3.68
N LEU A 172 0.91 -3.34 -3.69
CA LEU A 172 0.14 -3.70 -4.88
C LEU A 172 -1.19 -2.95 -4.95
N ASN A 173 -1.66 -2.68 -6.15
CA ASN A 173 -3.00 -2.17 -6.38
C ASN A 173 -3.99 -3.34 -6.47
N VAL A 174 -5.07 -3.27 -5.70
CA VAL A 174 -6.22 -4.21 -5.78
C VAL A 174 -7.33 -3.60 -6.61
N GLY A 175 -7.88 -4.38 -7.54
CA GLY A 175 -8.98 -3.94 -8.41
C GLY A 175 -10.38 -4.15 -7.85
N THR A 176 -10.50 -4.86 -6.71
CA THR A 176 -11.79 -5.30 -6.15
C THR A 176 -11.98 -4.81 -4.72
N VAL A 177 -13.24 -4.82 -4.28
CA VAL A 177 -13.66 -4.44 -2.94
C VAL A 177 -14.70 -5.43 -2.41
N LYS A 178 -14.50 -5.89 -1.18
CA LYS A 178 -15.48 -6.64 -0.40
C LYS A 178 -16.54 -5.68 0.12
N VAL A 179 -17.80 -5.98 -0.18
CA VAL A 179 -18.98 -5.20 0.25
C VAL A 179 -19.84 -6.07 1.17
N PRO A 180 -20.44 -5.52 2.25
CA PRO A 180 -21.40 -6.25 3.06
C PRO A 180 -22.48 -6.90 2.22
N ASP A 181 -22.96 -8.06 2.68
CA ASP A 181 -24.04 -8.83 2.06
C ASP A 181 -23.76 -9.34 0.64
N ARG A 182 -22.57 -9.07 0.08
CA ARG A 182 -22.08 -9.70 -1.15
C ARG A 182 -21.04 -10.76 -0.84
N ARG A 183 -21.24 -11.93 -1.45
CA ARG A 183 -20.35 -13.08 -1.26
C ARG A 183 -19.00 -12.87 -1.95
N LEU A 184 -19.01 -12.31 -3.16
CA LEU A 184 -17.81 -12.08 -3.96
C LEU A 184 -17.46 -10.59 -3.94
N PRO A 185 -16.15 -10.25 -3.92
CA PRO A 185 -15.70 -8.88 -4.16
C PRO A 185 -16.19 -8.39 -5.53
N ILE A 186 -16.51 -7.10 -5.61
CA ILE A 186 -16.88 -6.43 -6.87
C ILE A 186 -15.77 -5.48 -7.31
N PRO A 187 -15.70 -5.11 -8.60
CA PRO A 187 -14.76 -4.08 -9.05
C PRO A 187 -14.91 -2.78 -8.27
N LEU A 188 -13.79 -2.15 -7.93
CA LEU A 188 -13.77 -0.92 -7.13
C LEU A 188 -14.58 0.22 -7.78
N ALA A 189 -14.56 0.29 -9.12
CA ALA A 189 -15.30 1.27 -9.91
C ALA A 189 -16.83 1.08 -9.85
N GLU A 190 -17.32 -0.14 -9.61
CA GLU A 190 -18.76 -0.42 -9.42
C GLU A 190 -19.24 -0.01 -8.04
N HIS A 191 -18.36 -0.09 -7.04
CA HIS A 191 -18.69 0.28 -5.66
C HIS A 191 -18.71 1.80 -5.46
N LYS A 192 -17.75 2.53 -6.05
CA LYS A 192 -17.70 3.99 -5.95
C LYS A 192 -16.93 4.66 -7.08
N PRO A 193 -17.20 5.95 -7.37
CA PRO A 193 -16.37 6.74 -8.28
C PRO A 193 -14.90 6.73 -7.83
N THR A 194 -14.05 6.15 -8.67
CA THR A 194 -12.62 6.00 -8.41
C THR A 194 -11.84 6.46 -9.63
N HIS A 195 -10.68 7.10 -9.41
CA HIS A 195 -9.81 7.50 -10.51
C HIS A 195 -9.37 6.25 -11.28
N PRO A 196 -9.58 6.18 -12.61
CA PRO A 196 -9.21 5.01 -13.39
C PRO A 196 -7.73 4.66 -13.22
N LEU A 197 -7.44 3.37 -13.09
CA LEU A 197 -6.10 2.82 -13.01
C LEU A 197 -6.08 1.48 -13.74
N ASP A 198 -5.11 1.31 -14.63
CA ASP A 198 -4.75 -0.01 -15.13
C ASP A 198 -3.97 -0.73 -14.03
N VAL A 199 -4.66 -1.54 -13.24
CA VAL A 199 -4.10 -2.23 -12.07
C VAL A 199 -2.96 -3.16 -12.45
N ALA A 200 -3.09 -3.88 -13.57
CA ALA A 200 -2.07 -4.81 -14.02
C ALA A 200 -0.78 -4.07 -14.39
N ARG A 201 -0.89 -3.01 -15.20
CA ARG A 201 0.26 -2.18 -15.57
C ARG A 201 0.86 -1.45 -14.35
N ALA A 202 0.02 -0.95 -13.45
CA ALA A 202 0.47 -0.31 -12.22
C ALA A 202 1.33 -1.25 -11.37
N ASN A 203 0.88 -2.48 -11.20
CA ASN A 203 1.59 -3.48 -10.38
C ASN A 203 2.85 -3.99 -11.07
N ALA A 204 2.87 -4.10 -12.40
CA ALA A 204 4.07 -4.45 -13.15
C ALA A 204 5.17 -3.37 -12.98
N LEU A 205 4.81 -2.09 -13.11
CA LEU A 205 5.74 -0.99 -12.91
C LEU A 205 6.22 -0.89 -11.45
N TRP A 206 5.32 -1.09 -10.48
CA TRP A 206 5.70 -1.10 -9.07
C TRP A 206 6.65 -2.26 -8.77
N ALA A 207 6.36 -3.46 -9.30
CA ALA A 207 7.22 -4.62 -9.16
C ALA A 207 8.63 -4.36 -9.71
N GLU A 208 8.76 -3.72 -10.88
CA GLU A 208 10.06 -3.35 -11.45
C GLU A 208 10.87 -2.44 -10.51
N MET A 209 10.21 -1.47 -9.89
CA MET A 209 10.84 -0.57 -8.92
C MET A 209 11.28 -1.30 -7.66
N ASP A 210 10.42 -2.19 -7.13
CA ASP A 210 10.78 -3.02 -5.99
C ASP A 210 11.96 -3.94 -6.32
N ASP A 211 11.92 -4.64 -7.46
CA ASP A 211 12.96 -5.58 -7.90
C ASP A 211 14.30 -4.87 -8.08
N TYR A 212 14.32 -3.66 -8.65
CA TYR A 212 15.53 -2.86 -8.75
C TYR A 212 16.17 -2.59 -7.38
N CYS A 213 15.38 -2.34 -6.34
CA CYS A 213 15.90 -2.12 -4.99
C CYS A 213 16.59 -3.38 -4.44
N LEU A 214 15.97 -4.54 -4.65
CA LEU A 214 16.48 -5.83 -4.17
C LEU A 214 17.74 -6.24 -4.93
N ASP A 215 17.70 -6.15 -6.26
CA ASP A 215 18.79 -6.58 -7.13
C ASP A 215 20.02 -5.68 -7.00
N THR A 216 19.81 -4.37 -6.81
CA THR A 216 20.91 -3.39 -6.76
C THR A 216 21.51 -3.25 -5.36
N TYR A 217 20.66 -3.25 -4.32
CA TYR A 217 21.09 -2.92 -2.95
C TYR A 217 21.02 -4.10 -1.98
N GLY A 218 20.40 -5.21 -2.35
CA GLY A 218 20.23 -6.36 -1.46
C GLY A 218 19.40 -6.06 -0.22
N TRP A 219 18.51 -5.06 -0.29
CA TRP A 219 17.65 -4.69 0.84
C TRP A 219 16.68 -5.81 1.22
N GLU A 220 16.27 -5.84 2.49
CA GLU A 220 15.24 -6.77 2.96
C GLU A 220 13.89 -6.42 2.32
N GLN A 221 12.96 -7.36 2.32
CA GLN A 221 11.63 -7.15 1.75
C GLN A 221 10.50 -7.68 2.62
N ILE A 222 9.35 -7.03 2.51
CA ILE A 222 8.06 -7.59 2.90
C ILE A 222 7.23 -7.71 1.61
N ASP A 223 7.05 -8.94 1.14
CA ASP A 223 6.25 -9.27 -0.03
C ASP A 223 5.05 -10.11 0.37
N LEU A 224 3.86 -9.54 0.18
CA LEU A 224 2.57 -10.17 0.49
C LEU A 224 1.70 -10.30 -0.77
N ARG A 225 2.28 -10.14 -1.96
CA ARG A 225 1.50 -10.05 -3.22
C ARG A 225 0.81 -11.35 -3.59
N ASP A 226 1.36 -12.48 -3.18
CA ASP A 226 0.80 -13.82 -3.45
C ASP A 226 -0.42 -14.16 -2.60
N GLU A 227 -0.71 -13.40 -1.53
CA GLU A 227 -1.77 -13.71 -0.57
C GLU A 227 -3.16 -13.12 -0.98
N ARG A 228 -3.30 -12.62 -2.21
CA ARG A 228 -4.58 -12.25 -2.88
C ARG A 228 -5.51 -11.34 -2.08
N TYR A 229 -4.99 -10.23 -1.58
CA TYR A 229 -5.80 -9.23 -0.87
C TYR A 229 -6.81 -8.49 -1.77
N THR A 230 -7.82 -7.92 -1.13
CA THR A 230 -8.85 -7.05 -1.74
C THR A 230 -9.03 -5.80 -0.85
N SER A 231 -9.73 -4.78 -1.34
CA SER A 231 -10.17 -3.68 -0.48
C SER A 231 -11.46 -4.06 0.26
N PHE A 232 -11.95 -3.21 1.16
CA PHE A 232 -13.27 -3.41 1.77
C PHE A 232 -14.01 -2.09 1.94
N ALA A 233 -15.34 -2.15 1.89
CA ALA A 233 -16.20 -0.96 1.85
C ALA A 233 -16.04 -0.08 3.10
N GLU A 234 -15.94 -0.69 4.28
CA GLU A 234 -15.85 -0.01 5.59
C GLU A 234 -14.41 0.38 5.97
N HIS A 235 -13.47 0.37 5.02
CA HIS A 235 -12.08 0.70 5.32
C HIS A 235 -11.99 2.04 6.06
N PRO A 236 -11.15 2.16 7.12
CA PRO A 236 -10.97 3.41 7.89
C PRO A 236 -10.79 4.68 7.07
N TRP A 237 -10.18 4.55 5.90
CA TRP A 237 -9.87 5.61 4.94
C TRP A 237 -10.71 5.55 3.65
N GLY A 238 -11.79 4.77 3.66
CA GLY A 238 -12.60 4.40 2.51
C GLY A 238 -11.93 3.39 1.58
N SER A 239 -12.70 2.67 0.77
CA SER A 239 -12.16 1.69 -0.18
C SER A 239 -11.27 2.34 -1.25
N PHE A 240 -10.10 1.78 -1.53
CA PHE A 240 -9.15 2.29 -2.53
C PHE A 240 -8.16 1.20 -2.96
N TYR A 241 -7.42 1.43 -4.04
CA TYR A 241 -6.48 0.45 -4.63
C TYR A 241 -5.41 -0.08 -3.66
N VAL A 242 -5.08 0.65 -2.59
CA VAL A 242 -4.05 0.23 -1.61
C VAL A 242 -4.59 0.17 -0.18
N HIS A 243 -5.91 0.11 -0.03
CA HIS A 243 -6.61 0.04 1.25
C HIS A 243 -7.14 -1.37 1.43
N TYR A 244 -6.25 -2.27 1.85
CA TYR A 244 -6.51 -3.71 1.91
C TYR A 244 -7.40 -4.10 3.08
N THR A 245 -7.87 -5.34 3.10
CA THR A 245 -8.51 -5.95 4.26
C THR A 245 -7.59 -5.97 5.48
N MET A 246 -8.18 -5.94 6.68
CA MET A 246 -7.44 -5.72 7.94
C MET A 246 -6.35 -6.75 8.22
N ASP A 247 -6.56 -7.99 7.78
CA ASP A 247 -5.61 -9.10 7.87
C ASP A 247 -4.27 -8.80 7.20
N TYR A 248 -4.24 -7.98 6.15
CA TYR A 248 -3.01 -7.51 5.52
C TYR A 248 -2.08 -6.82 6.50
N TYR A 249 -2.60 -5.91 7.33
CA TYR A 249 -1.79 -5.10 8.21
C TYR A 249 -1.20 -5.92 9.37
N HIS A 250 -1.94 -6.94 9.83
CA HIS A 250 -1.43 -7.91 10.78
C HIS A 250 -0.32 -8.77 10.17
N ARG A 251 -0.51 -9.19 8.92
CA ARG A 251 0.46 -9.99 8.17
C ARG A 251 1.76 -9.24 7.94
N PHE A 252 1.67 -7.98 7.52
CA PHE A 252 2.82 -7.10 7.34
C PHE A 252 3.62 -6.97 8.63
N LEU A 253 2.94 -6.69 9.75
CA LEU A 253 3.60 -6.51 11.05
C LEU A 253 4.30 -7.80 11.50
N ALA A 254 3.71 -8.97 11.20
CA ALA A 254 4.32 -10.27 11.49
C ALA A 254 5.61 -10.50 10.67
N GLU A 255 5.64 -10.11 9.39
CA GLU A 255 6.87 -10.20 8.58
C GLU A 255 7.94 -9.22 9.04
N LEU A 256 7.58 -8.00 9.44
CA LEU A 256 8.54 -7.07 10.03
C LEU A 256 9.11 -7.61 11.35
N LEU A 257 8.28 -8.21 12.19
CA LEU A 257 8.73 -8.85 13.43
C LEU A 257 9.69 -10.01 13.16
N LYS A 258 9.47 -10.79 12.10
CA LYS A 258 10.40 -11.84 11.68
C LYS A 258 11.77 -11.29 11.27
N ILE A 259 11.78 -10.19 10.50
CA ILE A 259 13.04 -9.49 10.16
C ILE A 259 13.75 -9.05 11.44
N ASP A 260 13.01 -8.47 12.39
CA ASP A 260 13.57 -8.01 13.67
C ASP A 260 14.12 -9.14 14.56
N LEU A 261 13.39 -10.24 14.66
CA LEU A 261 13.86 -11.42 15.40
C LEU A 261 15.12 -12.02 14.77
N ARG A 262 15.18 -12.12 13.43
CA ARG A 262 16.38 -12.60 12.74
C ARG A 262 17.57 -11.68 13.01
N ARG A 263 17.39 -10.36 12.91
CA ARG A 263 18.45 -9.37 13.18
C ARG A 263 18.96 -9.46 14.62
N ARG A 264 18.09 -9.75 15.59
CA ARG A 264 18.46 -9.91 17.00
C ARG A 264 19.17 -11.23 17.32
N GLY A 265 19.34 -12.11 16.34
CA GLY A 265 20.07 -13.37 16.51
C GLY A 265 19.33 -14.38 17.38
N VAL A 266 18.01 -14.51 17.18
CA VAL A 266 17.24 -15.62 17.76
C VAL A 266 17.86 -16.95 17.33
N ASP A 267 17.97 -17.91 18.25
CA ASP A 267 18.60 -19.20 17.99
C ASP A 267 17.83 -20.04 16.95
N ASP A 268 18.55 -20.94 16.28
CA ASP A 268 18.03 -21.74 15.17
C ASP A 268 16.83 -22.62 15.57
N ASP A 269 16.75 -23.12 16.81
CA ASP A 269 15.62 -23.92 17.29
C ASP A 269 14.37 -23.06 17.46
N THR A 270 14.50 -21.90 18.10
CA THR A 270 13.40 -20.94 18.21
C THR A 270 12.94 -20.46 16.83
N TRP A 271 13.88 -20.18 15.91
CA TRP A 271 13.57 -19.79 14.55
C TRP A 271 12.84 -20.89 13.78
N ALA A 272 13.31 -22.14 13.86
CA ALA A 272 12.66 -23.28 13.23
C ALA A 272 11.24 -23.52 13.75
N ARG A 273 11.01 -23.36 15.07
CA ARG A 273 9.67 -23.46 15.66
C ARG A 273 8.75 -22.35 15.19
N LEU A 274 9.26 -21.13 15.04
CA LEU A 274 8.49 -20.00 14.51
C LEU A 274 8.03 -20.29 13.07
N LEU A 275 8.93 -20.80 12.22
CA LEU A 275 8.59 -21.19 10.85
C LEU A 275 7.56 -22.33 10.82
N ALA A 276 7.72 -23.36 11.66
CA ALA A 276 6.76 -24.46 11.75
C ALA A 276 5.35 -23.99 12.15
N VAL A 277 5.24 -23.05 13.09
CA VAL A 277 3.95 -22.44 13.47
C VAL A 277 3.34 -21.62 12.33
N GLN A 278 4.18 -20.88 11.60
CA GLN A 278 3.74 -20.12 10.43
C GLN A 278 3.20 -21.03 9.32
N ASP A 279 3.93 -22.10 8.99
CA ASP A 279 3.56 -23.05 7.94
C ASP A 279 2.27 -23.79 8.29
N ALA A 280 2.15 -24.28 9.54
CA ALA A 280 0.92 -24.91 10.01
C ALA A 280 -0.29 -23.96 9.95
N SER A 281 -0.09 -22.66 10.23
CA SER A 281 -1.14 -21.65 10.13
C SER A 281 -1.55 -21.38 8.67
N ARG A 282 -0.58 -21.36 7.75
CA ARG A 282 -0.82 -21.18 6.31
C ARG A 282 -1.56 -22.36 5.70
N GLU A 283 -1.10 -23.58 5.95
CA GLU A 283 -1.75 -24.81 5.47
C GLU A 283 -3.21 -24.87 5.94
N HIS A 284 -3.46 -24.58 7.22
CA HIS A 284 -4.82 -24.55 7.73
C HIS A 284 -5.69 -23.45 7.06
N GLY A 285 -5.10 -22.29 6.76
CA GLY A 285 -5.75 -21.20 6.03
C GLY A 285 -6.09 -21.58 4.59
N GLU A 286 -5.16 -22.18 3.86
CA GLU A 286 -5.33 -22.62 2.47
C GLU A 286 -6.38 -23.73 2.35
N VAL A 287 -6.32 -24.74 3.23
CA VAL A 287 -7.33 -25.82 3.28
C VAL A 287 -8.72 -25.24 3.53
N ARG A 288 -8.84 -24.28 4.46
CA ARG A 288 -10.12 -23.63 4.75
C ARG A 288 -10.59 -22.73 3.60
N ALA A 289 -9.70 -22.04 2.91
CA ALA A 289 -10.01 -21.22 1.75
C ALA A 289 -10.47 -22.08 0.56
N ALA A 290 -9.78 -23.20 0.28
CA ALA A 290 -10.14 -24.15 -0.76
C ALA A 290 -11.51 -24.81 -0.47
N ALA A 291 -11.75 -25.22 0.78
CA ALA A 291 -13.05 -25.74 1.19
C ALA A 291 -14.18 -24.72 1.01
N LEU A 292 -13.92 -23.44 1.36
CA LEU A 292 -14.88 -22.37 1.16
C LEU A 292 -15.12 -22.09 -0.33
N ALA A 293 -14.08 -22.14 -1.17
CA ALA A 293 -14.19 -21.93 -2.62
C ALA A 293 -15.06 -23.01 -3.29
N LEU A 294 -14.88 -24.28 -2.92
CA LEU A 294 -15.74 -25.38 -3.37
C LEU A 294 -17.20 -25.17 -2.96
N GLU A 295 -17.44 -24.80 -1.69
CA GLU A 295 -18.78 -24.45 -1.21
C GLU A 295 -19.35 -23.19 -1.92
N VAL A 296 -18.49 -22.33 -2.47
CA VAL A 296 -18.88 -21.20 -3.31
C VAL A 296 -19.37 -21.66 -4.67
N GLU A 297 -18.58 -22.44 -5.38
CA GLU A 297 -18.91 -22.96 -6.70
C GLU A 297 -20.21 -23.78 -6.66
N GLU A 298 -20.36 -24.68 -5.68
CA GLU A 298 -21.58 -25.50 -5.56
C GLU A 298 -22.85 -24.66 -5.38
N LYS A 299 -22.80 -23.66 -4.49
CA LYS A 299 -23.95 -22.77 -4.25
C LYS A 299 -24.19 -21.81 -5.42
N GLN A 300 -23.16 -21.43 -6.16
CA GLN A 300 -23.28 -20.55 -7.32
C GLN A 300 -23.93 -21.28 -8.50
N ALA A 301 -23.44 -22.48 -8.82
CA ALA A 301 -24.08 -23.36 -9.80
C ALA A 301 -25.54 -23.62 -9.44
N ARG A 302 -25.83 -23.72 -8.13
CA ARG A 302 -27.20 -23.89 -7.65
C ARG A 302 -28.09 -22.67 -7.84
N ILE A 303 -27.54 -21.45 -7.69
CA ILE A 303 -28.27 -20.20 -7.94
C ILE A 303 -28.56 -20.08 -9.44
N GLU A 304 -27.57 -20.30 -10.29
CA GLU A 304 -27.71 -20.25 -11.75
C GLU A 304 -28.74 -21.27 -12.26
N GLU A 305 -28.72 -22.49 -11.71
CA GLU A 305 -29.75 -23.50 -11.99
C GLU A 305 -31.16 -22.98 -11.61
N LEU A 306 -31.32 -22.38 -10.42
CA LEU A 306 -32.60 -21.85 -9.97
C LEU A 306 -33.08 -20.65 -10.79
N GLU A 307 -32.17 -19.77 -11.21
CA GLU A 307 -32.46 -18.63 -12.08
C GLU A 307 -32.87 -19.08 -13.49
N SER A 308 -32.22 -20.13 -14.03
CA SER A 308 -32.56 -20.72 -15.33
C SER A 308 -33.95 -21.37 -15.38
N LEU A 309 -34.50 -21.78 -14.22
CA LEU A 309 -35.81 -22.43 -14.14
C LEU A 309 -36.98 -21.44 -14.24
N GLY A 310 -36.74 -20.14 -14.10
CA GLY A 310 -37.75 -19.09 -14.08
C GLY A 310 -38.53 -19.00 -12.77
N VAL A 311 -38.99 -17.79 -12.41
CA VAL A 311 -39.53 -17.42 -11.08
C VAL A 311 -40.60 -18.38 -10.55
N ALA A 312 -41.51 -18.85 -11.42
CA ALA A 312 -42.61 -19.74 -11.03
C ALA A 312 -42.17 -21.18 -10.71
N ARG A 313 -41.13 -21.72 -11.39
CA ARG A 313 -40.62 -23.07 -11.12
C ARG A 313 -39.62 -23.09 -9.96
N ALA A 314 -38.84 -22.04 -9.80
CA ALA A 314 -37.94 -21.88 -8.65
C ALA A 314 -38.70 -21.88 -7.32
N ALA A 315 -39.83 -21.17 -7.24
CA ALA A 315 -40.71 -21.16 -6.07
C ALA A 315 -41.30 -22.56 -5.74
N LYS A 316 -41.74 -23.30 -6.76
CA LYS A 316 -42.28 -24.66 -6.61
C LYS A 316 -41.21 -25.66 -6.17
N PHE A 317 -39.97 -25.50 -6.67
CA PHE A 317 -38.82 -26.31 -6.26
C PHE A 317 -38.44 -26.06 -4.78
N ALA A 318 -38.34 -24.78 -4.37
CA ALA A 318 -38.02 -24.41 -2.99
C ALA A 318 -39.07 -24.91 -1.98
N LEU A 319 -40.35 -24.86 -2.34
CA LEU A 319 -41.45 -25.41 -1.53
C LEU A 319 -41.36 -26.94 -1.41
N GLY A 320 -41.03 -27.63 -2.49
CA GLY A 320 -40.83 -29.09 -2.50
C GLY A 320 -39.65 -29.55 -1.64
N GLN A 321 -38.55 -28.81 -1.60
CA GLN A 321 -37.42 -29.12 -0.72
C GLN A 321 -37.72 -28.87 0.76
N ARG A 322 -38.45 -27.79 1.11
CA ARG A 322 -38.90 -27.56 2.50
C ARG A 322 -39.80 -28.70 3.00
N ILE A 323 -40.72 -29.19 2.16
CA ILE A 323 -41.59 -30.32 2.49
C ILE A 323 -40.79 -31.63 2.65
N ARG A 324 -39.74 -31.87 1.84
CA ARG A 324 -38.86 -33.03 2.00
C ARG A 324 -37.98 -32.95 3.25
N LYS A 325 -37.49 -31.76 3.62
CA LYS A 325 -36.68 -31.55 4.82
C LYS A 325 -37.50 -31.71 6.11
N ALA A 326 -38.79 -31.36 6.07
CA ALA A 326 -39.75 -31.61 7.15
C ALA A 326 -40.24 -33.07 7.24
N ARG A 327 -39.84 -33.95 6.31
CA ARG A 327 -40.25 -35.37 6.23
C ARG A 327 -39.09 -36.37 6.36
N ARG A 328 -37.86 -35.91 6.63
CA ARG A 328 -36.78 -36.82 7.05
C ARG A 328 -36.84 -36.95 8.58
N PRO A 329 -36.89 -38.17 9.14
CA PRO A 329 -36.95 -38.41 10.58
C PRO A 329 -35.69 -37.92 11.30
#